data_AF-A0A1W2F4G5-F1
#
_entry.id   AF-A0A1W2F4G5-F1
#
_cell.length_a   1.000
_cell.length_b   1.000
_cell.length_c   1.000
_cell.angle_alpha   90.00
_cell.angle_beta   90.00
_cell.angle_gamma   90.00
#
_symmetry.space_group_name_H-M   'P 1'
#
loop_
_entity.id
_entity.type
_entity.pdbx_description
1 polymer ?
#
loop_
_entity_poly.entity_id
_entity_poly.type
_entity_poly.pdbx_seq_one_letter_code
_entity_poly.pdbx_strand_id
1 'polypeptide(L)'
;MAKTMDPAFFVAWRKRMGLTQAQFAAKSGDHLVTVKRWETGARKLPPHIGWIMAAIEHGLEPVGKEAMIEFAGNPREYIGGERRDLKENPDPDGPDGGWVYPRDVGPKPDDTTED
;
A
#
# COMPACT_ATOMS: atom_id res chain seq x y z
N MET A 1 -14.93 7.49 -14.06
CA MET A 1 -13.46 7.44 -14.02
C MET A 1 -12.95 7.92 -12.67
N ALA A 2 -11.94 7.27 -12.10
CA ALA A 2 -11.30 7.72 -10.85
C ALA A 2 -10.32 8.88 -11.12
N LYS A 3 -10.37 9.93 -10.28
CA LYS A 3 -9.46 11.09 -10.38
C LYS A 3 -8.10 10.76 -9.74
N THR A 4 -7.02 11.31 -10.30
CA THR A 4 -5.65 11.23 -9.75
C THR A 4 -4.96 12.59 -9.94
N MET A 5 -3.99 12.91 -9.08
CA MET A 5 -3.21 14.14 -9.19
C MET A 5 -2.00 13.92 -10.09
N ASP A 6 -1.59 14.95 -10.84
CA ASP A 6 -0.34 14.95 -11.60
C ASP A 6 0.87 14.82 -10.64
N PRO A 7 1.71 13.77 -10.78
CA PRO A 7 2.91 13.59 -9.97
C PRO A 7 3.88 14.78 -10.05
N ALA A 8 4.02 15.42 -11.21
CA ALA A 8 4.95 16.54 -11.37
C ALA A 8 4.49 17.75 -10.55
N PHE A 9 3.19 18.07 -10.60
CA PHE A 9 2.58 19.08 -9.73
C PHE A 9 2.80 18.77 -8.24
N PHE A 10 2.56 17.53 -7.82
CA PHE A 10 2.75 17.09 -6.43
C PHE A 10 4.20 17.26 -5.96
N VAL A 11 5.18 16.82 -6.75
CA VAL A 11 6.61 16.98 -6.45
C VAL A 11 6.99 18.45 -6.32
N ALA A 12 6.53 19.29 -7.25
CA ALA A 12 6.79 20.72 -7.21
C ALA A 12 6.20 21.35 -5.94
N TRP A 13 4.96 21.01 -5.59
CA TRP A 13 4.32 21.48 -4.37
C TRP A 13 5.09 21.07 -3.11
N ARG A 14 5.45 19.80 -2.96
CA ARG A 14 6.17 19.31 -1.77
C ARG A 14 7.50 20.05 -1.58
N LYS A 15 8.23 20.27 -2.67
CA LYS A 15 9.49 21.01 -2.66
C LYS A 15 9.29 22.48 -2.27
N ARG A 16 8.23 23.15 -2.76
CA ARG A 16 7.88 24.52 -2.34
C ARG A 16 7.58 24.63 -0.84
N MET A 17 6.95 23.60 -0.27
CA MET A 17 6.72 23.50 1.17
C MET A 17 7.98 23.18 1.99
N GLY A 18 9.14 22.99 1.35
CA GLY A 18 10.39 22.65 2.02
C GLY A 18 10.40 21.23 2.62
N LEU A 19 9.49 20.35 2.20
CA LEU A 19 9.35 19.02 2.76
C LEU A 19 10.20 18.01 1.98
N THR A 20 10.91 17.14 2.68
CA THR A 20 11.44 15.88 2.13
C THR A 20 10.31 14.87 1.92
N GLN A 21 10.58 13.79 1.15
CA GLN A 21 9.62 12.68 0.99
C GLN A 21 9.25 12.06 2.35
N ALA A 22 10.22 11.89 3.25
CA ALA A 22 10.01 11.32 4.57
C ALA A 22 9.17 12.24 5.48
N GLN A 23 9.40 13.55 5.41
CA GLN A 23 8.58 14.51 6.17
C GLN A 23 7.14 14.57 5.66
N PHE A 24 6.93 14.51 4.35
CA PHE A 24 5.57 14.42 3.80
C PHE A 24 4.88 13.13 4.26
N ALA A 25 5.56 11.98 4.12
CA ALA A 25 5.06 10.68 4.56
C ALA A 25 4.62 10.70 6.04
N ALA A 26 5.46 11.25 6.92
CA ALA A 26 5.14 11.38 8.33
C ALA A 26 3.94 12.30 8.60
N LYS A 27 3.79 13.39 7.84
CA LYS A 27 2.66 14.32 7.97
C LYS A 27 1.35 13.75 7.42
N SER A 28 1.40 12.97 6.34
CA SER A 28 0.21 12.39 5.70
C SER A 28 -0.22 11.05 6.31
N GLY A 29 0.64 10.42 7.12
CA GLY A 29 0.43 9.07 7.64
C GLY A 29 0.70 7.97 6.60
N ASP A 30 1.33 8.31 5.47
CA ASP A 30 1.69 7.37 4.43
C ASP A 30 3.07 6.75 4.67
N HIS A 31 3.29 5.56 4.11
CA HIS A 31 4.61 4.95 4.10
C HIS A 31 5.53 5.65 3.08
N LEU A 32 6.82 5.84 3.41
CA LEU A 32 7.80 6.50 2.54
C LEU A 32 7.87 5.87 1.14
N VAL A 33 7.78 4.54 1.06
CA VAL A 33 7.77 3.81 -0.23
C VAL A 33 6.55 4.18 -1.08
N THR A 34 5.38 4.42 -0.47
CA THR A 34 4.18 4.87 -1.18
C THR A 34 4.42 6.25 -1.81
N VAL A 35 4.99 7.19 -1.04
CA VAL A 35 5.32 8.54 -1.54
C VAL A 35 6.32 8.48 -2.69
N LYS A 36 7.37 7.65 -2.59
CA LYS A 36 8.31 7.44 -3.70
C LYS A 36 7.61 6.95 -4.96
N ARG A 37 6.71 5.97 -4.85
CA ARG A 37 5.97 5.42 -5.99
C ARG A 37 4.97 6.41 -6.58
N TRP A 38 4.43 7.31 -5.78
CA TRP A 38 3.60 8.42 -6.25
C TRP A 38 4.41 9.40 -7.09
N GLU A 39 5.57 9.83 -6.60
CA GLU A 39 6.41 10.80 -7.31
C GLU A 39 7.01 10.25 -8.61
N THR A 40 7.28 8.94 -8.67
CA THR A 40 7.74 8.30 -9.92
C THR A 40 6.61 7.95 -10.88
N GLY A 41 5.35 8.13 -10.48
CA GLY A 41 4.18 7.69 -11.26
C GLY A 41 3.94 6.18 -11.26
N ALA A 42 4.79 5.38 -10.58
CA ALA A 42 4.61 3.94 -10.44
C ALA A 42 3.33 3.56 -9.67
N ARG A 43 2.75 4.50 -8.92
CA ARG A 43 1.43 4.40 -8.30
C ARG A 43 0.65 5.69 -8.55
N LYS A 44 -0.64 5.57 -8.89
CA LYS A 44 -1.55 6.72 -8.98
C LYS A 44 -1.65 7.43 -7.62
N LEU A 45 -1.54 8.76 -7.61
CA LEU A 45 -1.83 9.58 -6.42
C LEU A 45 -3.34 9.57 -6.16
N PRO A 46 -3.80 9.17 -4.96
CA PRO A 46 -5.19 9.31 -4.58
C PRO A 46 -5.64 10.79 -4.59
N PRO A 47 -6.90 11.09 -4.96
CA PRO A 47 -7.37 12.47 -5.03
C PRO A 47 -7.46 13.17 -3.67
N HIS A 48 -7.61 12.43 -2.56
CA HIS A 48 -7.64 13.00 -1.21
C HIS A 48 -6.28 13.61 -0.78
N ILE A 49 -5.19 13.33 -1.49
CA ILE A 49 -3.89 13.98 -1.25
C ILE A 49 -4.00 15.50 -1.39
N GLY A 50 -4.88 16.01 -2.26
CA GLY A 50 -5.13 17.45 -2.36
C GLY A 50 -5.67 18.07 -1.06
N TRP A 51 -6.45 17.33 -0.27
CA TRP A 51 -6.95 17.81 1.03
C TRP A 51 -5.85 17.82 2.09
N ILE A 52 -4.98 16.80 2.08
CA ILE A 52 -3.81 16.73 2.96
C ILE A 52 -2.84 17.89 2.65
N MET A 53 -2.63 18.20 1.36
CA MET A 53 -1.82 19.35 0.94
C MET A 53 -2.37 20.66 1.49
N ALA A 54 -3.68 20.91 1.33
CA ALA A 54 -4.33 22.10 1.88
C ALA A 54 -4.19 22.16 3.42
N ALA A 55 -4.38 21.04 4.11
CA ALA A 55 -4.18 20.98 5.56
C ALA A 55 -2.74 21.38 5.96
N ILE A 56 -1.74 20.85 5.25
CA ILE A 56 -0.32 21.18 5.48
C ILE A 56 -0.03 22.67 5.20
N GLU A 57 -0.58 23.24 4.13
CA GLU A 57 -0.42 24.67 3.80
C GLU A 57 -0.97 25.59 4.90
N HIS A 58 -2.07 25.18 5.54
CA HIS A 58 -2.73 25.93 6.61
C HIS A 58 -2.24 25.55 8.02
N GLY A 59 -1.26 24.66 8.15
CA GLY A 59 -0.75 24.21 9.46
C GLY A 59 -1.79 23.46 10.30
N LEU A 60 -2.74 22.78 9.64
CA LEU A 60 -3.79 22.00 10.29
C LEU A 60 -3.28 20.61 10.64
N GLU A 61 -3.70 20.14 11.82
CA GLU A 61 -3.47 18.77 12.26
C GLU A 61 -4.70 17.89 11.94
N PRO A 62 -4.52 16.57 11.76
CA PRO A 62 -5.64 15.66 11.55
C PRO A 62 -6.64 15.71 12.72
N VAL A 63 -7.94 15.66 12.39
CA VAL A 63 -8.98 15.45 13.40
C VAL A 63 -8.77 14.06 14.02
N GLY A 64 -8.77 14.00 15.36
CA GLY A 64 -8.55 12.75 16.08
C GLY A 64 -7.10 12.29 16.11
N LYS A 65 -6.12 13.19 15.94
CA LYS A 65 -4.68 12.88 16.06
C LYS A 65 -4.36 12.13 17.36
N GLU A 66 -5.00 12.53 18.46
CA GLU A 66 -4.92 11.92 19.77
C GLU A 66 -5.48 10.49 19.84
N ALA A 67 -6.33 10.12 18.88
CA ALA A 67 -6.92 8.79 18.75
C ALA A 67 -6.24 7.94 17.67
N MET A 68 -5.21 8.46 16.98
CA MET A 68 -4.45 7.67 16.02
C MET A 68 -3.55 6.67 16.75
N ILE A 69 -3.63 5.40 16.36
CA ILE A 69 -2.83 4.31 16.92
C ILE A 69 -1.89 3.74 15.87
N GLU A 70 -0.70 3.31 16.30
CA GLU A 70 0.17 2.51 15.43
C GLU A 70 -0.42 1.11 15.27
N PHE A 71 -0.65 0.72 14.02
CA PHE A 71 -1.06 -0.63 13.70
C PHE A 71 0.19 -1.52 13.52
N ALA A 72 0.51 -2.30 14.55
CA ALA A 72 1.65 -3.23 14.54
C ALA A 72 1.34 -4.59 13.86
N GLY A 73 0.10 -4.82 13.43
CA GLY A 73 -0.30 -6.08 12.80
C GLY A 73 0.04 -6.15 11.31
N ASN A 74 -0.04 -7.34 10.73
CA ASN A 74 -0.04 -7.51 9.28
C ASN A 74 -1.43 -7.13 8.73
N PRO A 75 -1.56 -6.14 7.84
CA PRO A 75 -2.86 -5.71 7.32
C PRO A 75 -3.64 -6.84 6.61
N ARG A 76 -2.92 -7.88 6.14
CA ARG A 76 -3.54 -9.07 5.50
C ARG A 76 -4.17 -10.03 6.50
N GLU A 77 -3.72 -10.01 7.76
CA GLU A 77 -4.30 -10.82 8.85
C GLU A 77 -5.58 -10.18 9.42
N TYR A 78 -5.84 -8.90 9.09
CA TYR A 78 -7.04 -8.16 9.51
C TYR A 78 -8.21 -8.26 8.52
N ILE A 79 -8.13 -9.14 7.53
CA ILE A 79 -9.24 -9.43 6.60
C ILE A 79 -10.06 -10.56 7.21
N GLY A 80 -10.94 -10.19 8.13
CA GLY A 80 -11.87 -11.11 8.74
C GLY A 80 -12.13 -10.70 10.17
N GLY A 81 -13.24 -9.98 10.38
CA GLY A 81 -13.80 -9.81 11.71
C GLY A 81 -14.27 -11.16 12.24
N GLU A 82 -13.34 -12.02 12.62
CA GLU A 82 -13.52 -13.22 13.42
C GLU A 82 -12.12 -13.67 13.84
N ARG A 83 -11.86 -13.59 15.14
CA ARG A 83 -10.70 -14.27 15.74
C ARG A 83 -10.83 -15.74 15.38
N ARG A 84 -10.05 -16.21 14.41
CA ARG A 84 -9.71 -17.62 14.30
C ARG A 84 -8.54 -17.86 15.24
N ASP A 85 -8.91 -18.11 16.48
CA ASP A 85 -8.16 -18.99 17.37
C ASP A 85 -7.47 -20.09 16.56
N LEU A 86 -6.15 -20.14 16.73
CA LEU A 86 -5.25 -21.15 16.22
C LEU A 86 -5.91 -22.54 16.18
N LYS A 87 -6.30 -23.00 15.00
CA LYS A 87 -6.45 -24.43 14.71
C LYS A 87 -5.84 -24.72 13.36
N GLU A 88 -4.71 -25.42 13.46
CA GLU A 88 -4.12 -26.37 12.52
C GLU A 88 -4.16 -25.96 11.04
N ASN A 89 -2.98 -25.66 10.48
CA ASN A 89 -2.77 -25.71 9.05
C ASN A 89 -3.26 -27.07 8.53
N PRO A 90 -4.31 -27.13 7.68
CA PRO A 90 -4.69 -28.39 7.09
C PRO A 90 -3.60 -28.83 6.12
N ASP A 91 -3.37 -30.13 6.15
CA ASP A 91 -2.42 -30.90 5.35
C ASP A 91 -2.46 -30.48 3.86
N PRO A 92 -1.32 -30.06 3.26
CA PRO A 92 -1.27 -29.66 1.85
C PRO A 92 -1.65 -30.78 0.86
N ASP A 93 -1.74 -32.04 1.32
CA ASP A 93 -2.03 -33.21 0.48
C ASP A 93 -3.46 -33.78 0.68
N GLY A 94 -4.38 -33.01 1.26
CA GLY A 94 -5.79 -33.37 1.38
C GLY A 94 -6.53 -33.43 0.02
N PRO A 95 -7.54 -34.30 -0.13
CA PRO A 95 -8.12 -34.66 -1.43
C PRO A 95 -8.91 -33.55 -2.15
N ASP A 96 -9.22 -32.43 -1.47
CA ASP A 96 -10.11 -31.38 -1.98
C ASP A 96 -9.50 -29.97 -1.79
N GLY A 97 -8.84 -29.43 -2.82
CA GLY A 97 -8.80 -27.97 -3.05
C GLY A 97 -7.49 -27.23 -2.76
N GLY A 98 -6.61 -27.19 -3.77
CA GLY A 98 -5.49 -26.25 -3.80
C GLY A 98 -5.92 -24.78 -3.92
N TRP A 99 -5.08 -23.86 -3.42
CA TRP A 99 -5.14 -22.43 -3.75
C TRP A 99 -4.15 -22.11 -4.88
N VAL A 100 -4.67 -21.91 -6.09
CA VAL A 100 -3.93 -21.42 -7.25
C VAL A 100 -3.98 -19.89 -7.27
N TYR A 101 -2.83 -19.21 -7.18
CA TYR A 101 -2.72 -17.77 -7.44
C TYR A 101 -2.77 -17.49 -8.96
N PRO A 102 -3.52 -16.49 -9.44
CA PRO A 102 -3.54 -16.18 -10.86
C PRO A 102 -2.32 -15.34 -11.28
N ARG A 103 -1.51 -15.99 -12.13
CA ARG A 103 -0.84 -15.53 -13.36
C ARG A 103 0.64 -15.08 -13.35
N ASP A 104 1.33 -15.70 -14.32
CA ASP A 104 2.47 -15.24 -15.11
C ASP A 104 3.88 -15.38 -14.53
N VAL A 105 4.32 -16.64 -14.38
CA VAL A 105 5.73 -16.99 -14.60
C VAL A 105 5.80 -17.74 -15.93
N GLY A 106 6.34 -17.09 -16.95
CA GLY A 106 6.58 -17.68 -18.28
C GLY A 106 7.53 -18.89 -18.25
N PRO A 107 7.61 -19.67 -19.34
CA PRO A 107 8.17 -21.01 -19.32
C PRO A 107 9.70 -21.01 -19.18
N LYS A 108 10.25 -21.91 -18.35
CA LYS A 108 11.64 -22.36 -18.44
C LYS A 108 11.69 -23.70 -19.20
N PRO A 109 12.72 -23.92 -20.04
CA PRO A 109 12.73 -24.96 -21.06
C PRO A 109 13.13 -26.34 -20.52
N ASP A 110 12.69 -27.39 -21.26
CA ASP A 110 13.22 -28.78 -21.30
C ASP A 110 12.92 -29.60 -20.02
N ASP A 111 11.97 -30.54 -19.96
CA ASP A 111 11.59 -31.73 -20.76
C ASP A 111 12.54 -32.95 -20.62
N THR A 112 12.54 -33.53 -19.42
CA THR A 112 12.82 -34.97 -19.19
C THR A 112 11.48 -35.72 -19.34
N THR A 113 11.33 -36.84 -20.04
CA THR A 113 12.25 -37.99 -20.20
C THR A 113 11.58 -39.02 -21.13
N GLU A 114 12.43 -39.83 -21.78
CA GLU A 114 12.28 -41.28 -22.02
C GLU A 114 10.95 -41.85 -22.57
N ASP A 115 11.08 -42.50 -23.73
CA ASP A 115 10.63 -43.90 -23.91
C ASP A 115 11.88 -44.78 -24.10
#